data_AF-A0A7C1SQI3-F1
#
_entry.id   AF-A0A7C1SQI3-F1
#
_cell.length_a   1.000
_cell.length_b   1.000
_cell.length_c   1.000
_cell.angle_alpha   90.00
_cell.angle_beta   90.00
_cell.angle_gamma   90.00
#
_symmetry.space_group_name_H-M   'P 1'
#
loop_
_entity.id
_entity.type
_entity.pdbx_description
1 polymer ?
#
loop_
_entity_poly.entity_id
_entity_poly.type
_entity_poly.pdbx_seq_one_letter_code
_entity_poly.pdbx_strand_id
1 'polypeptide(L)'
;MRAFVIILCIIVSSNATACFAPPLEQHVRPLELISRTERIVLAKVINASSEKNSYEVLYKFETIKTLKGKVRDTFTIEGHPLYQGGMTNFNNHSDPDFWEESWGRESNDADCEIYPSFSVGAIFLIFLDRPYHSKSFENIILTNGDKNIKDKWLQYVEEQVSLNTLLRVPKN
;
A
#
# COMPACT_ATOMS: atom_id res chain seq x y z
N MET A 1 -37.64 -21.43 29.66
CA MET A 1 -36.79 -21.90 28.54
C MET A 1 -36.41 -20.78 27.56
N ARG A 2 -37.35 -19.98 27.02
CA ARG A 2 -37.01 -18.87 26.08
C ARG A 2 -36.00 -17.84 26.62
N ALA A 3 -36.11 -17.45 27.89
CA ALA A 3 -35.19 -16.49 28.51
C ALA A 3 -33.75 -17.04 28.68
N PHE A 4 -33.59 -18.35 28.88
CA PHE A 4 -32.28 -18.98 29.03
C PHE A 4 -31.49 -19.04 27.72
N VAL A 5 -32.20 -19.23 26.59
CA VAL A 5 -31.60 -19.22 25.25
C VAL A 5 -31.06 -17.83 24.88
N ILE A 6 -31.79 -16.76 25.26
CA ILE A 6 -31.38 -15.38 24.98
C ILE A 6 -30.12 -14.99 25.78
N ILE A 7 -30.07 -15.36 27.07
CA ILE A 7 -28.90 -15.09 27.91
C ILE A 7 -27.66 -15.85 27.40
N LEU A 8 -27.85 -17.08 26.93
CA LEU A 8 -26.76 -17.85 26.33
C LEU A 8 -26.22 -17.16 25.07
N CYS A 9 -27.07 -16.66 24.17
CA CYS A 9 -26.65 -15.96 22.95
C CYS A 9 -25.84 -14.67 23.21
N ILE A 10 -26.10 -13.94 24.30
CA ILE A 10 -25.38 -12.71 24.67
C ILE A 10 -23.98 -13.03 25.24
N ILE A 11 -23.81 -14.19 25.87
CA ILE A 11 -22.51 -14.59 26.45
C ILE A 11 -21.57 -15.15 25.38
N VAL A 12 -22.08 -15.72 24.27
CA VAL A 12 -21.26 -16.20 23.14
C VAL A 12 -20.91 -15.13 22.11
N SER A 13 -21.40 -13.88 22.26
CA SER A 13 -20.98 -12.75 21.42
C SER A 13 -19.64 -12.17 21.91
N SER A 14 -18.62 -13.02 22.02
CA SER A 14 -17.28 -12.61 22.40
C SER A 14 -16.59 -11.84 21.26
N ASN A 15 -16.25 -10.59 21.55
CA ASN A 15 -15.20 -9.75 20.95
C ASN A 15 -14.93 -9.93 19.45
N ALA A 16 -15.85 -9.45 18.60
CA ALA A 16 -15.44 -8.98 17.29
C ALA A 16 -14.65 -7.67 17.49
N THR A 17 -13.34 -7.77 17.72
CA THR A 17 -12.44 -6.62 17.67
C THR A 17 -12.26 -6.27 16.20
N ALA A 18 -13.19 -5.51 15.62
CA ALA A 18 -12.88 -4.73 14.44
C ALA A 18 -11.78 -3.73 14.80
N CYS A 19 -10.93 -3.36 13.85
CA CYS A 19 -9.86 -2.41 14.07
C CYS A 19 -10.40 -1.08 14.62
N PHE A 20 -10.35 -0.89 15.94
CA PHE A 20 -10.88 0.30 16.60
C PHE A 20 -9.89 1.47 16.52
N ALA A 21 -8.60 1.17 16.54
CA ALA A 21 -7.52 2.15 16.47
C ALA A 21 -6.39 1.59 15.60
N PRO A 22 -6.35 1.91 14.30
CA PRO A 22 -5.25 1.49 13.44
C PRO A 22 -3.92 2.11 13.88
N PRO A 23 -2.77 1.44 13.61
CA PRO A 23 -1.45 2.03 13.78
C PRO A 23 -1.36 3.44 13.19
N LEU A 24 -0.84 4.40 13.97
CA LEU A 24 -0.73 5.80 13.52
C LEU A 24 0.09 5.92 12.23
N GLU A 25 1.09 5.05 12.09
CA GLU A 25 1.99 4.93 10.96
C GLU A 25 1.26 4.67 9.63
N GLN A 26 0.04 4.12 9.65
CA GLN A 26 -0.76 3.86 8.46
C GLN A 26 -1.34 5.12 7.81
N HIS A 27 -1.33 6.24 8.54
CA HIS A 27 -1.99 7.50 8.20
C HIS A 27 -1.10 8.73 8.41
N VAL A 28 0.23 8.55 8.40
CA VAL A 28 1.16 9.66 8.54
C VAL A 28 1.21 10.52 7.26
N ARG A 29 1.90 11.65 7.33
CA ARG A 29 2.09 12.50 6.16
C ARG A 29 3.06 11.85 5.15
N PRO A 30 2.94 12.18 3.85
CA PRO A 30 3.84 11.69 2.80
C PRO A 30 5.34 11.71 3.12
N LEU A 31 5.84 12.82 3.66
CA LEU A 31 7.27 12.95 4.02
C LEU A 31 7.69 11.94 5.08
N GLU A 32 6.84 11.71 6.08
CA GLU A 32 7.12 10.78 7.16
C GLU A 32 7.13 9.34 6.64
N LEU A 33 6.15 8.98 5.80
CA LEU A 33 6.14 7.70 5.08
C LEU A 33 7.45 7.48 4.31
N ILE A 34 7.85 8.43 3.47
CA ILE A 34 9.09 8.33 2.67
C ILE A 34 10.33 8.25 3.56
N SER A 35 10.36 8.99 4.67
CA SER A 35 11.48 9.02 5.59
C SER A 35 11.65 7.66 6.29
N ARG A 36 10.56 7.12 6.85
CA ARG A 36 10.57 5.89 7.67
C ARG A 36 10.73 4.61 6.85
N THR A 37 10.24 4.57 5.61
CA THR A 37 10.38 3.37 4.77
C THR A 37 11.81 3.23 4.27
N GLU A 38 12.47 2.12 4.55
CA GLU A 38 13.82 1.81 4.10
C GLU A 38 13.86 1.35 2.64
N ARG A 39 12.81 0.69 2.17
CA ARG A 39 12.72 0.06 0.85
C ARG A 39 11.54 0.60 0.05
N ILE A 40 11.85 1.36 -1.00
CA ILE A 40 10.85 1.96 -1.90
C ILE A 40 11.18 1.55 -3.33
N VAL A 41 10.21 1.02 -4.06
CA VAL A 41 10.40 0.51 -5.43
C VAL A 41 9.25 0.87 -6.34
N LEU A 42 9.54 0.97 -7.63
CA LEU A 42 8.57 0.84 -8.71
C LEU A 42 8.61 -0.61 -9.20
N ALA A 43 7.48 -1.31 -9.20
CA ALA A 43 7.43 -2.73 -9.56
C ALA A 43 6.17 -3.08 -10.36
N LYS A 44 6.28 -4.09 -11.22
CA LYS A 44 5.19 -4.62 -12.02
C LYS A 44 4.67 -5.92 -11.43
N VAL A 45 3.35 -6.07 -11.35
CA VAL A 45 2.75 -7.36 -10.98
C VAL A 45 2.89 -8.31 -12.16
N ILE A 46 3.57 -9.44 -11.96
CA ILE A 46 3.80 -10.45 -13.01
C ILE A 46 2.98 -11.71 -12.82
N ASN A 47 2.47 -11.97 -11.62
CA ASN A 47 1.60 -13.11 -11.34
C ASN A 47 0.73 -12.87 -10.10
N ALA A 48 -0.39 -13.59 -10.03
CA ALA A 48 -1.24 -13.70 -8.85
C ALA A 48 -1.66 -15.16 -8.68
N SER A 49 -1.55 -15.69 -7.47
CA SER A 49 -1.96 -17.07 -7.16
C SER A 49 -2.67 -17.11 -5.82
N SER A 50 -3.75 -17.89 -5.72
CA SER A 50 -4.46 -18.16 -4.47
C SER A 50 -4.60 -19.67 -4.28
N GLU A 51 -4.59 -20.11 -3.02
CA GLU A 51 -4.94 -21.49 -2.72
C GLU A 51 -6.45 -21.72 -2.86
N LYS A 52 -6.84 -22.97 -3.12
CA LYS A 52 -8.26 -23.32 -3.24
C LYS A 52 -8.94 -23.10 -1.88
N ASN A 53 -10.00 -22.29 -1.86
CA ASN A 53 -10.74 -21.88 -0.66
C ASN A 53 -9.98 -20.92 0.28
N SER A 54 -8.88 -20.31 -0.15
CA SER A 54 -8.27 -19.18 0.57
C SER A 54 -8.79 -17.86 0.00
N TYR A 55 -8.98 -16.88 0.89
CA TYR A 55 -9.24 -15.50 0.53
C TYR A 55 -7.94 -14.69 0.34
N GLU A 56 -6.78 -15.29 0.62
CA GLU A 56 -5.47 -14.68 0.41
C GLU A 56 -5.00 -14.89 -1.03
N VAL A 57 -4.39 -13.85 -1.59
CA VAL A 57 -3.74 -13.86 -2.89
C VAL A 57 -2.28 -13.48 -2.73
N LEU A 58 -1.40 -14.35 -3.19
CA LEU A 58 0.03 -14.08 -3.28
C LEU A 58 0.35 -13.44 -4.64
N TYR A 59 0.70 -12.16 -4.61
CA TYR A 59 1.07 -11.38 -5.77
C TYR A 59 2.59 -11.38 -5.95
N LYS A 60 3.07 -11.77 -7.13
CA LYS A 60 4.48 -11.72 -7.48
C LYS A 60 4.78 -10.48 -8.29
N PHE A 61 5.87 -9.81 -7.92
CA PHE A 61 6.35 -8.59 -8.54
C PHE A 61 7.70 -8.78 -9.20
N GLU A 62 7.92 -8.02 -10.26
CA GLU A 62 9.22 -7.73 -10.86
C GLU A 62 9.58 -6.28 -10.57
N THR A 63 10.77 -6.05 -9.99
CA THR A 63 11.27 -4.71 -9.70
C THR A 63 11.67 -4.02 -11.01
N ILE A 64 11.03 -2.89 -11.31
CA ILE A 64 11.39 -2.03 -12.44
C ILE A 64 12.50 -1.07 -12.05
N LYS A 65 12.36 -0.45 -10.88
CA LYS A 65 13.31 0.56 -10.38
C LYS A 65 13.31 0.57 -8.86
N THR A 66 14.49 0.45 -8.26
CA THR A 66 14.69 0.71 -6.84
C THR A 66 14.85 2.21 -6.62
N LEU A 67 13.98 2.80 -5.79
CA LEU A 67 14.09 4.21 -5.40
C LEU A 67 14.91 4.34 -4.12
N LYS A 68 14.68 3.47 -3.13
CA LYS A 68 15.36 3.50 -1.83
C LYS A 68 15.68 2.09 -1.34
N GLY A 69 16.83 1.93 -0.69
CA GLY A 69 17.25 0.68 -0.05
C GLY A 69 17.72 -0.40 -1.03
N LYS A 70 17.84 -1.64 -0.53
CA LYS A 70 18.17 -2.83 -1.32
C LYS A 70 16.92 -3.71 -1.44
N VAL A 71 16.57 -4.07 -2.67
CA VAL A 71 15.40 -4.92 -2.97
C VAL A 71 15.81 -5.95 -4.02
N ARG A 72 15.21 -7.14 -3.94
CA ARG A 72 15.42 -8.22 -4.92
C ARG A 72 14.77 -7.89 -6.27
N ASP A 73 15.26 -8.50 -7.34
CA ASP A 73 14.68 -8.34 -8.67
C ASP A 73 13.22 -8.83 -8.74
N THR A 74 12.88 -9.82 -7.91
CA THR A 74 11.50 -10.27 -7.70
C THR A 74 11.18 -10.44 -6.23
N PHE A 75 9.93 -10.21 -5.87
CA PHE A 75 9.42 -10.38 -4.50
C PHE A 75 7.91 -10.68 -4.54
N THR A 76 7.36 -11.01 -3.38
CA THR A 76 5.94 -11.32 -3.22
C THR A 76 5.29 -10.47 -2.13
N ILE A 77 4.05 -10.09 -2.35
CA ILE A 77 3.19 -9.45 -1.35
C ILE A 77 1.91 -10.27 -1.27
N GLU A 78 1.52 -10.60 -0.05
CA GLU A 78 0.24 -11.20 0.26
C GLU A 78 -0.81 -10.09 0.39
N GLY A 79 -2.01 -10.34 -0.12
CA GLY A 79 -3.13 -9.42 0.00
C GLY A 79 -4.44 -10.07 -0.42
N HIS A 80 -5.42 -9.25 -0.79
CA HIS A 80 -6.78 -9.72 -1.08
C HIS A 80 -7.15 -9.61 -2.58
N PRO A 81 -8.12 -10.42 -3.05
CA PRO A 81 -8.62 -10.34 -4.42
C PRO A 81 -9.06 -8.93 -4.76
N LEU A 82 -8.71 -8.49 -5.97
CA LEU A 82 -9.10 -7.18 -6.45
C LEU A 82 -10.61 -7.12 -6.70
N TYR A 83 -11.29 -6.25 -5.95
CA TYR A 83 -12.69 -5.93 -6.16
C TYR A 83 -12.90 -4.94 -7.32
N GLN A 84 -14.09 -4.98 -7.93
CA GLN A 84 -14.45 -4.07 -9.02
C GLN A 84 -14.39 -2.62 -8.54
N GLY A 85 -13.63 -1.78 -9.25
CA GLY A 85 -13.43 -0.36 -8.92
C GLY A 85 -12.28 -0.06 -7.96
N GLY A 86 -11.57 -1.08 -7.42
CA GLY A 86 -10.47 -0.89 -6.45
C GLY A 86 -9.15 -0.34 -7.03
N MET A 87 -9.13 0.05 -8.30
CA MET A 87 -7.93 0.53 -9.03
C MET A 87 -8.05 2.02 -9.36
N THR A 88 -8.29 2.85 -8.35
CA THR A 88 -8.22 4.31 -8.51
C THR A 88 -6.75 4.77 -8.48
N ASN A 89 -6.44 5.86 -9.20
CA ASN A 89 -5.12 6.48 -9.20
C ASN A 89 -5.17 8.01 -8.98
N PHE A 90 -6.31 8.53 -8.49
CA PHE A 90 -6.50 9.94 -8.14
C PHE A 90 -6.12 10.92 -9.26
N ASN A 91 -6.52 10.61 -10.51
CA ASN A 91 -6.16 11.38 -11.70
C ASN A 91 -4.64 11.56 -11.84
N ASN A 92 -3.90 10.43 -11.82
CA ASN A 92 -2.43 10.40 -11.76
C ASN A 92 -1.89 11.22 -10.58
N HIS A 93 -2.54 11.04 -9.42
CA HIS A 93 -2.26 11.72 -8.16
C HIS A 93 -2.25 13.25 -8.28
N SER A 94 -3.10 13.79 -9.16
CA SER A 94 -3.30 15.24 -9.31
C SER A 94 -4.46 15.78 -8.49
N ASP A 95 -5.29 14.91 -7.94
CA ASP A 95 -6.42 15.27 -7.09
C ASP A 95 -5.93 15.85 -5.74
N PRO A 96 -6.39 17.04 -5.31
CA PRO A 96 -5.99 17.64 -4.03
C PRO A 96 -6.27 16.73 -2.82
N ASP A 97 -7.37 15.98 -2.83
CA ASP A 97 -7.76 15.10 -1.72
C ASP A 97 -6.68 14.04 -1.44
N PHE A 98 -5.94 13.61 -2.46
CA PHE A 98 -4.83 12.69 -2.28
C PHE A 98 -3.68 13.30 -1.44
N TRP A 99 -3.51 14.61 -1.47
CA TRP A 99 -2.40 15.30 -0.79
C TRP A 99 -2.78 15.87 0.57
N GLU A 100 -4.04 16.27 0.72
CA GLU A 100 -4.56 16.86 1.95
C GLU A 100 -4.92 15.79 2.99
N GLU A 101 -5.38 14.63 2.53
CA GLU A 101 -5.80 13.53 3.39
C GLU A 101 -4.68 12.51 3.64
N SER A 102 -4.71 11.90 4.82
CA SER A 102 -3.84 10.76 5.16
C SER A 102 -4.27 9.45 4.47
N TRP A 103 -5.38 9.46 3.73
CA TRP A 103 -5.96 8.29 3.09
C TRP A 103 -5.42 8.13 1.66
N GLY A 104 -5.22 6.89 1.24
CA GLY A 104 -4.78 6.53 -0.10
C GLY A 104 -5.68 5.45 -0.67
N ARG A 105 -5.14 4.61 -1.54
CA ARG A 105 -5.90 3.49 -2.12
C ARG A 105 -6.28 2.44 -1.08
N GLU A 106 -5.46 2.27 -0.05
CA GLU A 106 -5.59 1.14 0.87
C GLU A 106 -6.29 1.51 2.17
N SER A 107 -6.96 0.50 2.72
CA SER A 107 -7.65 0.55 4.00
C SER A 107 -7.31 -0.67 4.84
N ASN A 108 -7.56 -0.57 6.14
CA ASN A 108 -7.32 -1.66 7.07
C ASN A 108 -8.43 -2.71 7.01
N ASP A 109 -8.05 -3.96 7.23
CA ASP A 109 -8.99 -5.02 7.55
C ASP A 109 -9.33 -5.02 9.05
N ALA A 110 -10.17 -5.96 9.48
CA ALA A 110 -10.64 -6.10 10.84
C ALA A 110 -9.51 -6.30 11.86
N ASP A 111 -8.36 -6.80 11.43
CA ASP A 111 -7.16 -7.05 12.25
C ASP A 111 -6.18 -5.87 12.32
N CYS A 112 -6.54 -4.71 11.77
CA CYS A 112 -5.68 -3.52 11.66
C CYS A 112 -4.48 -3.66 10.72
N GLU A 113 -4.42 -4.71 9.88
CA GLU A 113 -3.41 -4.82 8.84
C GLU A 113 -3.98 -4.38 7.47
N ILE A 114 -3.09 -4.04 6.56
CA ILE A 114 -3.44 -3.69 5.17
C ILE A 114 -3.13 -4.88 4.28
N TYR A 115 -4.15 -5.40 3.61
CA TYR A 115 -4.06 -6.49 2.63
C TYR A 115 -4.33 -5.94 1.23
N PRO A 116 -3.29 -5.47 0.53
CA PRO A 116 -3.46 -4.74 -0.72
C PRO A 116 -3.96 -5.65 -1.84
N SER A 117 -4.80 -5.11 -2.71
CA SER A 117 -5.20 -5.77 -3.95
C SER A 117 -4.42 -5.24 -5.14
N PHE A 118 -4.11 -6.10 -6.12
CA PHE A 118 -3.38 -5.67 -7.31
C PHE A 118 -3.95 -6.26 -8.60
N SER A 119 -3.66 -5.59 -9.72
CA SER A 119 -3.96 -6.07 -11.06
C SER A 119 -2.69 -6.58 -11.75
N VAL A 120 -2.74 -7.80 -12.30
CA VAL A 120 -1.62 -8.38 -13.04
C VAL A 120 -1.30 -7.53 -14.26
N GLY A 121 -0.02 -7.24 -14.47
CA GLY A 121 0.48 -6.38 -15.54
C GLY A 121 0.56 -4.90 -15.19
N ALA A 122 -0.10 -4.46 -14.11
CA ALA A 122 -0.03 -3.07 -13.66
C ALA A 122 1.26 -2.77 -12.89
N ILE A 123 1.62 -1.48 -12.86
CA ILE A 123 2.82 -0.96 -12.21
C ILE A 123 2.42 -0.21 -10.94
N PHE A 124 3.17 -0.40 -9.87
CA PHE A 124 2.91 0.22 -8.58
C PHE A 124 4.18 0.86 -8.01
N LEU A 125 3.99 2.00 -7.35
CA LEU A 125 4.96 2.54 -6.42
C LEU A 125 4.70 1.91 -5.06
N ILE A 126 5.72 1.24 -4.53
CA ILE A 126 5.60 0.35 -3.38
C ILE A 126 6.54 0.77 -2.25
N PHE A 127 5.97 0.95 -1.06
CA PHE A 127 6.68 1.12 0.21
C PHE A 127 6.65 -0.21 0.97
N LEU A 128 7.77 -0.94 0.96
CA LEU A 128 7.81 -2.38 1.29
C LEU A 128 7.88 -2.70 2.80
N ASP A 129 8.02 -1.71 3.65
CA ASP A 129 8.23 -1.91 5.08
C ASP A 129 6.92 -1.80 5.86
N ARG A 130 6.70 -2.75 6.78
CA ARG A 130 5.56 -2.75 7.69
C ARG A 130 5.79 -1.80 8.88
N PRO A 131 4.72 -1.27 9.52
CA PRO A 131 3.33 -1.36 9.08
C PRO A 131 3.13 -0.58 7.79
N TYR A 132 2.37 -1.19 6.86
CA TYR A 132 2.04 -0.55 5.59
C TYR A 132 1.24 0.73 5.83
N HIS A 133 1.14 1.55 4.80
CA HIS A 133 0.39 2.80 4.79
C HIS A 133 -0.77 2.70 3.81
N SER A 134 -1.79 3.52 4.03
CA SER A 134 -2.87 3.74 3.06
C SER A 134 -2.38 4.08 1.63
N LYS A 135 -1.13 4.58 1.49
CA LYS A 135 -0.46 5.00 0.25
C LYS A 135 0.74 4.11 -0.11
N SER A 136 0.89 2.96 0.56
CA SER A 136 2.04 2.07 0.34
C SER A 136 2.02 1.40 -1.03
N PHE A 137 0.89 1.37 -1.74
CA PHE A 137 0.69 0.58 -2.95
C PHE A 137 -0.11 1.35 -4.00
N GLU A 138 0.44 2.47 -4.46
CA GLU A 138 -0.25 3.34 -5.42
C GLU A 138 0.03 2.90 -6.86
N ASN A 139 -1.04 2.81 -7.66
CA ASN A 139 -0.94 2.45 -9.07
C ASN A 139 -0.33 3.59 -9.88
N ILE A 140 0.68 3.29 -10.70
CA ILE A 140 1.38 4.28 -11.51
C ILE A 140 1.16 3.98 -12.99
N ILE A 141 0.59 4.94 -13.71
CA ILE A 141 0.51 4.92 -15.17
C ILE A 141 1.76 5.60 -15.73
N LEU A 142 2.65 4.81 -16.32
CA LEU A 142 3.76 5.34 -17.10
C LEU A 142 3.22 5.74 -18.47
N THR A 143 2.88 7.01 -18.68
CA THR A 143 2.52 7.47 -20.03
C THR A 143 3.75 7.48 -20.92
N ASN A 144 3.72 6.65 -21.97
CA ASN A 144 4.77 6.56 -22.97
C ASN A 144 4.88 7.86 -23.78
N GLY A 145 5.73 8.80 -23.40
CA GLY A 145 6.21 9.79 -24.36
C GLY A 145 6.65 11.15 -23.82
N ASP A 146 6.05 11.64 -22.73
CA ASP A 146 6.40 12.97 -22.21
C ASP A 146 6.92 12.88 -20.78
N LYS A 147 8.18 13.27 -20.58
CA LYS A 147 8.81 13.35 -19.25
C LYS A 147 8.07 14.32 -18.32
N ASN A 148 7.29 15.25 -18.88
CA ASN A 148 6.49 16.22 -18.14
C ASN A 148 5.12 15.67 -17.70
N ILE A 149 4.68 14.54 -18.27
CA ILE A 149 3.46 13.83 -17.86
C ILE A 149 3.89 12.60 -17.07
N LYS A 150 4.51 12.83 -15.92
CA LYS A 150 4.81 11.77 -14.97
C LYS A 150 3.81 11.84 -13.83
N ASP A 151 3.42 10.70 -13.31
CA ASP A 151 2.57 10.62 -12.13
C ASP A 151 3.13 11.50 -10.99
N LYS A 152 2.31 12.40 -10.42
CA LYS A 152 2.79 13.40 -9.46
C LYS A 152 3.29 12.75 -8.16
N TRP A 153 2.71 11.64 -7.75
CA TRP A 153 3.15 10.93 -6.56
C TRP A 153 4.53 10.31 -6.78
N LEU A 154 4.75 9.68 -7.94
CA LEU A 154 6.07 9.15 -8.28
C LEU A 154 7.13 10.27 -8.41
N GLN A 155 6.80 11.41 -9.02
CA GLN A 155 7.71 12.56 -9.11
C GLN A 155 8.13 13.03 -7.71
N TYR A 156 7.16 13.25 -6.84
CA TYR A 156 7.38 13.70 -5.47
C TYR A 156 8.26 12.73 -4.69
N VAL A 157 7.97 11.43 -4.73
CA VAL A 157 8.74 10.42 -3.98
C VAL A 157 10.19 10.34 -4.48
N GLU A 158 10.41 10.39 -5.79
CA GLU A 158 11.76 10.42 -6.36
C GLU A 158 12.56 11.65 -5.90
N GLU A 159 11.93 12.83 -5.90
CA GLU A 159 12.55 14.07 -5.43
C GLU A 159 12.95 13.96 -3.95
N GLN A 160 12.03 13.54 -3.09
CA GLN A 160 12.29 13.43 -1.65
C GLN A 160 13.36 12.37 -1.31
N VAL A 161 13.35 11.25 -2.02
CA VAL A 161 14.39 10.21 -1.84
C VAL A 161 15.77 10.72 -2.30
N SER A 162 15.82 11.46 -3.41
CA SER A 162 17.04 12.09 -3.90
C SER A 162 17.60 13.10 -2.87
N LEU A 163 16.77 14.00 -2.37
CA LEU A 163 17.15 14.99 -1.35
C LEU A 163 17.66 14.33 -0.06
N ASN A 164 16.95 13.31 0.44
CA ASN A 164 17.37 12.56 1.63
C ASN A 164 18.71 11.82 1.44
N THR A 165 18.98 11.36 0.23
CA THR A 165 20.26 10.73 -0.10
C THR A 165 21.39 11.76 -0.08
N LEU A 166 21.17 12.94 -0.65
CA LEU A 166 22.14 14.04 -0.68
C LEU A 166 22.46 14.57 0.73
N LEU A 167 21.47 14.63 1.63
CA LEU A 167 21.66 15.10 3.01
C LEU A 167 22.39 14.08 3.91
N ARG A 168 22.47 12.81 3.52
CA ARG A 168 23.19 11.75 4.25
C ARG A 168 24.64 11.57 3.78
N VAL A 169 25.08 12.26 2.72
CA VAL A 169 26.49 12.27 2.33
C VAL A 169 27.23 13.18 3.30
N PRO A 170 28.22 12.69 4.08
CA PRO A 170 29.03 13.56 4.91
C PRO A 170 29.74 14.56 4.00
N LYS A 171 29.59 15.86 4.30
CA LYS A 171 30.43 16.88 3.68
C LYS A 171 31.86 16.62 4.15
N ASN A 172 32.72 16.17 3.23
CA ASN A 172 34.16 16.10 3.44
C ASN A 172 34.73 17.48 3.78
#